data_AF-A0A8J6B1B2-F1
#
_entry.id   AF-A0A8J6B1B2-F1
#
_cell.length_a   1.000
_cell.length_b   1.000
_cell.length_c   1.000
_cell.angle_alpha   90.00
_cell.angle_beta   90.00
_cell.angle_gamma   90.00
#
_symmetry.space_group_name_H-M   'P 1'
#
loop_
_entity.id
_entity.type
_entity.pdbx_description
1 polymer ?
#
loop_
_entity_poly.entity_id
_entity_poly.type
_entity_poly.pdbx_seq_one_letter_code
_entity_poly.pdbx_strand_id
1 'polypeptide(L)'
;MAGTRAKQEIVQNTLISVSEGLLKKERDVLEAIEERQAAENLRTDLKTNMNHFVDEHRTELIQRVTLVDPILDDLFQMQLLTQEAYDTVRSINTNQEKMRELYVHVNSWGNEDKDKFLQSLIKHNSPLIRDLEEGNA
;
A
#
# COMPACT_ATOMS: atom_id res chain seq x y z
N MET A 1 61.35 0.75 -38.02
CA MET A 1 59.98 1.29 -37.87
C MET A 1 59.19 0.50 -36.81
N ALA A 2 59.62 0.52 -35.54
CA ALA A 2 59.00 -0.27 -34.46
C ALA A 2 58.44 0.60 -33.30
N GLY A 3 59.00 1.79 -33.08
CA GLY A 3 58.63 2.66 -31.95
C GLY A 3 57.25 3.31 -32.03
N THR A 4 56.64 3.38 -33.21
CA THR A 4 55.33 4.04 -33.39
C THR A 4 54.15 3.13 -33.02
N ARG A 5 54.28 1.81 -33.24
CA ARG A 5 53.21 0.83 -33.01
C ARG A 5 52.93 0.60 -31.51
N ALA A 6 53.99 0.48 -30.71
CA ALA A 6 53.87 0.28 -29.26
C ALA A 6 53.19 1.47 -28.55
N LYS A 7 53.46 2.72 -29.00
CA LYS A 7 52.79 3.91 -28.47
C LYS A 7 51.29 3.91 -28.77
N GLN A 8 50.91 3.45 -29.96
CA GLN A 8 49.50 3.40 -30.38
C GLN A 8 48.71 2.34 -29.61
N GLU A 9 49.33 1.21 -29.27
CA GLU A 9 48.75 0.13 -28.48
C GLU A 9 48.54 0.52 -27.00
N ILE A 10 49.49 1.23 -26.39
CA ILE A 10 49.35 1.78 -25.03
C ILE A 10 48.18 2.77 -24.97
N VAL A 11 48.07 3.66 -25.97
CA VAL A 11 46.97 4.62 -26.04
C VAL A 11 45.62 3.90 -26.18
N GLN A 12 45.50 2.87 -27.04
CA GLN A 12 44.26 2.10 -27.16
C GLN A 12 43.90 1.35 -25.87
N ASN A 13 44.84 0.67 -25.23
CA ASN A 13 44.57 -0.06 -23.97
C ASN A 13 44.17 0.89 -22.84
N THR A 14 44.73 2.10 -22.81
CA THR A 14 44.33 3.14 -21.85
C THR A 14 42.91 3.66 -22.14
N LEU A 15 42.55 3.84 -23.41
CA LEU A 15 41.19 4.25 -23.80
C LEU A 15 40.15 3.18 -23.43
N ILE A 16 40.47 1.91 -23.62
CA ILE A 16 39.57 0.79 -23.30
C ILE A 16 39.32 0.73 -21.78
N SER A 17 40.37 0.77 -20.97
CA SER A 17 40.22 0.69 -19.50
C SER A 17 39.45 1.87 -18.91
N VAL A 18 39.62 3.07 -19.49
CA VAL A 18 38.83 4.25 -19.11
C VAL A 18 37.36 4.08 -19.48
N SER A 19 37.07 3.55 -20.67
CA SER A 19 35.71 3.32 -21.14
C SER A 19 34.98 2.27 -20.29
N GLU A 20 35.65 1.17 -19.94
CA GLU A 20 35.13 0.16 -19.03
C GLU A 20 34.87 0.72 -17.63
N GLY A 21 35.80 1.53 -17.12
CA GLY A 21 35.64 2.20 -15.84
C GLY A 21 34.47 3.18 -15.81
N LEU A 22 34.19 3.86 -16.93
CA LEU A 22 33.04 4.75 -17.07
C LEU A 22 31.72 3.98 -17.14
N LEU A 23 31.67 2.92 -17.96
CA LEU A 23 30.48 2.06 -18.08
C LEU A 23 30.14 1.35 -16.77
N LYS A 24 31.15 0.94 -15.99
CA LYS A 24 30.94 0.37 -14.66
C LYS A 24 30.32 1.40 -13.71
N LYS A 25 30.86 2.62 -13.66
CA LYS A 25 30.28 3.70 -12.84
C LYS A 25 28.85 4.02 -13.25
N GLU A 26 28.56 4.03 -14.54
CA GLU A 26 27.21 4.28 -15.05
C GLU A 26 26.24 3.18 -14.61
N ARG A 27 26.66 1.90 -14.69
CA ARG A 27 25.87 0.78 -14.18
C ARG A 27 25.61 0.87 -12.68
N ASP A 28 26.66 1.11 -11.88
CA ASP A 28 26.56 1.20 -10.42
C ASP A 28 25.61 2.35 -10.02
N VAL A 29 25.62 3.46 -10.78
CA VAL A 29 24.70 4.59 -10.57
C VAL A 29 23.25 4.21 -10.93
N LEU A 30 23.02 3.47 -12.03
CA LEU A 30 21.69 3.03 -12.41
C LEU A 30 21.07 2.08 -11.37
N GLU A 31 21.83 1.10 -10.88
CA GLU A 31 21.39 0.17 -9.83
C GLU A 31 21.01 0.92 -8.54
N ALA A 32 21.85 1.88 -8.13
CA ALA A 32 21.56 2.70 -6.95
C ALA A 32 20.32 3.59 -7.11
N ILE A 33 19.96 3.99 -8.34
CA ILE A 33 18.73 4.74 -8.62
C ILE A 33 17.52 3.81 -8.48
N GLU A 34 17.58 2.60 -9.02
CA GLU A 34 16.48 1.62 -8.93
C GLU A 34 16.15 1.26 -7.49
N GLU A 35 17.17 0.96 -6.66
CA GLU A 35 16.97 0.66 -5.23
C GLU A 35 16.33 1.83 -4.47
N ARG A 36 16.77 3.06 -4.76
CA ARG A 36 16.20 4.26 -4.14
C ARG A 36 14.74 4.48 -4.54
N GLN A 37 14.42 4.26 -5.81
CA GLN A 37 13.06 4.40 -6.30
C GLN A 37 12.12 3.35 -5.69
N ALA A 38 12.58 2.10 -5.56
CA ALA A 38 11.81 1.03 -4.91
C ALA A 38 11.53 1.36 -3.43
N ALA A 39 12.52 1.88 -2.69
CA ALA A 39 12.34 2.30 -1.31
C ALA A 39 11.38 3.47 -1.16
N GLU A 40 11.41 4.43 -2.09
CA GLU A 40 10.49 5.57 -2.08
C GLU A 40 9.05 5.14 -2.40
N ASN A 41 8.86 4.26 -3.38
CA ASN A 41 7.54 3.70 -3.70
C ASN A 41 6.95 2.97 -2.49
N LEU A 42 7.75 2.15 -1.79
CA LEU A 42 7.31 1.47 -0.57
C LEU A 42 6.94 2.46 0.53
N ARG A 43 7.71 3.54 0.69
CA ARG A 43 7.41 4.60 1.66
C ARG A 43 6.11 5.32 1.32
N THR A 44 5.87 5.63 0.04
CA THR A 44 4.63 6.26 -0.39
C THR A 44 3.44 5.34 -0.17
N ASP A 45 3.56 4.05 -0.47
CA ASP A 45 2.50 3.06 -0.26
C ASP A 45 2.17 2.90 1.22
N LEU A 46 3.19 2.85 2.09
CA LEU A 46 2.99 2.83 3.54
C LEU A 46 2.32 4.12 4.03
N LYS A 47 2.75 5.28 3.54
CA LYS A 47 2.20 6.57 3.94
C LYS A 47 0.74 6.74 3.49
N THR A 48 0.39 6.32 2.28
CA THR A 48 -0.99 6.37 1.78
C THR A 48 -1.87 5.35 2.48
N ASN A 49 -1.38 4.13 2.73
CA ASN A 49 -2.10 3.11 3.51
C ASN A 49 -2.37 3.50 4.97
N MET A 50 -1.59 4.41 5.55
CA MET A 50 -1.78 4.92 6.92
C MET A 50 -2.81 6.05 7.03
N ASN A 51 -3.21 6.65 5.92
CA ASN A 51 -4.07 7.84 5.87
C ASN A 51 -5.41 7.58 5.16
N HIS A 52 -5.83 6.33 5.06
CA HIS A 52 -7.12 6.01 4.47
C HIS A 52 -8.26 6.45 5.40
N PHE A 53 -9.38 6.93 4.83
CA PHE A 53 -10.54 7.43 5.57
C PHE A 53 -11.02 6.46 6.67
N VAL A 54 -11.07 5.17 6.36
CA VAL A 54 -11.52 4.13 7.30
C VAL A 54 -10.56 3.89 8.45
N ASP A 55 -9.27 4.22 8.29
CA ASP A 55 -8.30 4.17 9.38
C ASP A 55 -8.34 5.44 10.22
N GLU A 56 -8.49 6.59 9.56
CA GLU A 56 -8.59 7.91 10.19
C GLU A 56 -9.80 7.98 11.14
N HIS A 57 -10.96 7.54 10.67
CA HIS A 57 -12.22 7.56 11.44
C HIS A 57 -12.52 6.24 12.15
N ARG A 58 -11.50 5.43 12.43
CA ARG A 58 -11.68 4.09 13.01
C ARG A 58 -12.50 4.11 14.29
N THR A 59 -12.25 5.07 15.18
CA THR A 59 -12.94 5.14 16.48
C THR A 59 -14.42 5.40 16.29
N GLU A 60 -14.76 6.35 15.44
CA GLU A 60 -16.11 6.79 15.15
C GLU A 60 -16.88 5.69 14.42
N LEU A 61 -16.24 5.04 13.45
CA LEU A 61 -16.82 3.90 12.73
C LEU A 61 -17.10 2.72 13.67
N ILE A 62 -16.20 2.40 14.61
CA ILE A 62 -16.45 1.35 15.62
C ILE A 62 -17.63 1.70 16.52
N GLN A 63 -17.76 2.97 16.94
CA GLN A 63 -18.79 3.36 17.91
C GLN A 63 -20.18 3.60 17.29
N ARG A 64 -20.22 4.14 16.06
CA ARG A 64 -21.43 4.73 15.48
C ARG A 64 -22.07 3.87 14.38
N VAL A 65 -21.35 2.90 13.80
CA VAL A 65 -21.94 2.01 12.78
C VAL A 65 -22.99 1.10 13.41
N THR A 66 -24.21 1.14 12.89
CA THR A 66 -25.35 0.36 13.40
C THR A 66 -25.72 -0.83 12.51
N LEU A 67 -25.44 -0.75 11.21
CA LEU A 67 -25.75 -1.80 10.24
C LEU A 67 -24.50 -2.61 9.86
N VAL A 68 -23.91 -3.31 10.83
CA VAL A 68 -22.68 -4.09 10.61
C VAL A 68 -22.92 -5.36 9.79
N ASP A 69 -24.04 -6.06 10.01
CA ASP A 69 -24.34 -7.31 9.32
C ASP A 69 -24.44 -7.17 7.79
N PRO A 70 -25.16 -6.17 7.24
CA PRO A 70 -25.16 -5.91 5.80
C PRO A 70 -23.78 -5.53 5.23
N ILE A 71 -22.95 -4.83 6.02
CA ILE A 71 -21.59 -4.51 5.62
C ILE A 71 -20.76 -5.78 5.49
N LEU A 72 -20.85 -6.68 6.47
CA LEU A 72 -20.16 -7.98 6.44
C LEU A 72 -20.61 -8.82 5.25
N ASP A 73 -21.91 -8.82 4.92
CA ASP A 73 -22.46 -9.55 3.78
C ASP A 73 -21.86 -9.06 2.45
N ASP A 74 -21.77 -7.74 2.27
CA ASP A 74 -21.14 -7.14 1.08
C ASP A 74 -19.63 -7.47 1.02
N LEU A 75 -18.92 -7.36 2.15
CA LEU A 75 -17.48 -7.66 2.22
C LEU A 75 -17.17 -9.12 1.90
N PHE A 76 -18.03 -10.04 2.35
CA PHE A 76 -17.92 -11.46 2.04
C PHE A 76 -18.21 -11.74 0.56
N GLN A 77 -19.23 -11.11 -0.03
CA GLN A 77 -19.52 -11.23 -1.47
C GLN A 77 -18.38 -10.69 -2.34
N MET A 78 -17.69 -9.64 -1.89
CA MET A 78 -16.51 -9.07 -2.55
C MET A 78 -15.23 -9.89 -2.32
N GLN A 79 -15.30 -11.02 -1.62
CA GLN A 79 -14.19 -11.92 -1.31
C GLN A 79 -13.08 -11.26 -0.46
N LEU A 80 -13.43 -10.26 0.35
CA LEU A 80 -12.48 -9.59 1.25
C LEU A 80 -12.33 -10.31 2.59
N LEU A 81 -13.28 -11.18 2.92
CA LEU A 81 -13.30 -12.01 4.11
C LEU A 81 -13.38 -13.49 3.71
N THR A 82 -12.67 -14.33 4.44
CA THR A 82 -12.88 -15.78 4.37
C THR A 82 -14.18 -16.15 5.06
N GLN A 83 -14.71 -17.36 4.79
CA GLN A 83 -15.88 -17.88 5.49
C GLN A 83 -15.67 -17.89 7.01
N GLU A 84 -14.48 -18.32 7.46
CA GLU A 84 -14.12 -18.36 8.88
C GLU A 84 -14.11 -16.97 9.52
N ALA A 85 -13.52 -15.98 8.85
CA ALA A 85 -13.50 -14.60 9.31
C ALA A 85 -14.92 -14.01 9.37
N TYR A 86 -15.73 -14.25 8.33
CA TYR A 86 -17.11 -13.80 8.28
C TYR A 86 -17.94 -14.39 9.43
N ASP A 87 -17.89 -15.71 9.64
CA ASP A 87 -18.66 -16.38 10.69
C ASP A 87 -18.21 -15.93 12.09
N THR A 88 -16.90 -15.75 12.28
CA THR A 88 -16.32 -15.26 13.54
C THR A 88 -16.87 -13.88 13.88
N VAL A 89 -16.74 -12.91 12.96
CA VAL A 89 -17.23 -11.56 13.20
C VAL A 89 -18.75 -11.55 13.38
N ARG A 90 -19.49 -12.29 12.54
CA ARG A 90 -20.96 -12.31 12.59
C ARG A 90 -21.52 -12.92 13.89
N SER A 91 -20.77 -13.82 14.52
CA SER A 91 -21.15 -14.46 15.79
C SER A 91 -21.09 -13.53 17.01
N ILE A 92 -20.42 -12.38 16.91
CA ILE A 92 -20.28 -11.43 18.01
C ILE A 92 -21.62 -10.74 18.29
N ASN A 93 -21.90 -10.43 19.56
CA ASN A 93 -23.22 -9.93 19.97
C ASN A 93 -23.44 -8.45 19.66
N THR A 94 -22.44 -7.60 19.85
CA THR A 94 -22.59 -6.14 19.75
C THR A 94 -21.97 -5.60 18.47
N ASN A 95 -22.60 -4.60 17.86
CA ASN A 95 -22.06 -3.97 16.64
C ASN A 95 -20.67 -3.35 16.86
N GLN A 96 -20.43 -2.79 18.03
CA GLN A 96 -19.14 -2.19 18.37
C GLN A 96 -18.04 -3.24 18.47
N GLU A 97 -18.32 -4.40 19.07
CA GLU A 97 -17.35 -5.50 19.11
C GLU A 97 -17.18 -6.16 17.74
N LYS A 98 -18.25 -6.31 16.95
CA LYS A 98 -18.17 -6.78 15.55
C LYS A 98 -17.23 -5.89 14.74
N MET A 99 -17.43 -4.58 14.79
CA MET A 99 -16.56 -3.63 14.09
C MET A 99 -15.13 -3.70 14.60
N ARG A 100 -14.92 -3.81 15.93
CA ARG A 100 -13.57 -3.95 16.50
C ARG A 100 -12.86 -5.21 15.96
N GLU A 101 -13.56 -6.33 15.88
CA GLU A 101 -13.02 -7.58 15.34
C GLU A 101 -12.77 -7.47 13.83
N LEU A 102 -13.72 -6.89 13.08
CA LEU A 102 -13.55 -6.65 11.65
C LEU A 102 -12.28 -5.84 11.35
N TYR A 103 -11.97 -4.83 12.18
CA TYR A 103 -10.76 -4.04 12.03
C TYR A 103 -9.45 -4.82 12.19
N VAL A 104 -9.46 -5.99 12.85
CA VAL A 104 -8.28 -6.88 12.87
C VAL A 104 -7.90 -7.31 11.45
N HIS A 105 -8.89 -7.53 10.59
CA HIS A 105 -8.70 -7.87 9.18
C HIS A 105 -8.43 -6.62 8.33
N VAL A 106 -9.19 -5.53 8.54
CA VAL A 106 -9.03 -4.26 7.79
C VAL A 106 -7.61 -3.70 7.90
N ASN A 107 -6.96 -3.88 9.05
CA ASN A 107 -5.57 -3.45 9.25
C ASN A 107 -4.57 -4.10 8.28
N SER A 108 -4.90 -5.28 7.72
CA SER A 108 -4.07 -5.98 6.73
C SER A 108 -4.46 -5.67 5.28
N TRP A 109 -5.57 -4.97 5.05
CA TRP A 109 -6.06 -4.64 3.71
C TRP A 109 -5.23 -3.52 3.06
N GLY A 110 -5.09 -3.61 1.73
CA GLY A 110 -4.58 -2.51 0.92
C GLY A 110 -5.65 -1.46 0.64
N ASN A 111 -5.25 -0.31 0.09
CA ASN A 111 -6.17 0.78 -0.22
C ASN A 111 -7.38 0.35 -1.07
N GLU A 112 -7.21 -0.48 -2.10
CA GLU A 112 -8.33 -0.94 -2.93
C GLU A 112 -9.41 -1.71 -2.15
N ASP A 113 -9.00 -2.47 -1.14
CA ASP A 113 -9.92 -3.24 -0.31
C ASP A 113 -10.55 -2.35 0.77
N LYS A 114 -9.80 -1.36 1.28
CA LYS A 114 -10.33 -0.31 2.14
C LYS A 114 -11.32 0.60 1.42
N ASP A 115 -11.14 0.84 0.11
CA ASP A 115 -12.09 1.58 -0.74
C ASP A 115 -13.41 0.81 -0.87
N LYS A 116 -13.35 -0.50 -1.10
CA LYS A 116 -14.56 -1.37 -1.13
C LYS A 116 -15.27 -1.38 0.22
N PHE A 117 -14.51 -1.39 1.32
CA PHE A 117 -15.08 -1.26 2.66
C PHE A 117 -15.77 0.10 2.85
N LEU A 118 -15.14 1.19 2.43
CA LEU A 118 -15.74 2.52 2.45
C LEU A 118 -17.02 2.58 1.60
N GLN A 119 -17.05 1.96 0.42
CA GLN A 119 -18.26 1.87 -0.40
C GLN A 119 -19.40 1.15 0.33
N SER A 120 -19.11 0.05 1.03
CA SER A 120 -20.09 -0.66 1.86
C SER A 120 -20.59 0.19 3.02
N LEU A 121 -19.68 0.92 3.69
CA LEU A 121 -20.02 1.88 4.74
C LEU A 121 -20.94 3.00 4.22
N ILE A 122 -20.65 3.57 3.05
CA ILE A 122 -21.50 4.59 2.41
C ILE A 122 -22.87 4.00 2.07
N LYS A 123 -22.93 2.80 1.51
CA LYS A 123 -24.18 2.14 1.11
C LYS A 123 -25.13 1.91 2.29
N HIS A 124 -24.61 1.46 3.43
CA HIS A 124 -25.43 1.09 4.58
C HIS A 124 -25.52 2.17 5.67
N ASN A 125 -24.54 3.06 5.76
CA ASN A 125 -24.45 4.09 6.79
C ASN A 125 -24.09 5.47 6.20
N SER A 126 -24.64 5.82 5.02
CA SER A 126 -24.39 7.11 4.35
C SER A 126 -24.43 8.34 5.26
N PRO A 127 -25.42 8.51 6.17
CA PRO A 127 -25.47 9.69 7.04
C PRO A 127 -24.25 9.79 7.95
N LEU A 128 -23.78 8.67 8.49
CA LEU A 128 -22.60 8.62 9.34
C LEU A 128 -21.35 9.04 8.57
N ILE A 129 -21.18 8.54 7.34
CA ILE A 129 -20.00 8.87 6.54
C ILE A 129 -19.96 10.36 6.21
N ARG A 130 -21.11 10.94 5.82
CA ARG A 130 -21.20 12.38 5.59
C ARG A 130 -20.86 13.20 6.84
N ASP A 131 -21.37 12.79 8.01
CA ASP A 131 -21.05 13.47 9.27
C ASP A 131 -19.53 13.46 9.57
N LEU A 132 -18.85 12.37 9.24
CA LEU A 132 -17.40 12.23 9.43
C LEU A 132 -16.60 13.06 8.40
N GLU A 133 -17.06 13.12 7.15
CA GLU A 133 -16.48 13.98 6.11
C GLU A 133 -16.60 15.47 6.44
N GLU A 134 -17.70 15.89 7.07
CA GLU A 134 -17.94 17.28 7.48
C GLU A 134 -17.16 17.67 8.75
N GLY A 135 -16.44 16.73 9.38
CA GLY A 135 -15.65 16.98 10.59
C GLY A 135 -16.49 17.06 11.88
N ASN A 136 -17.72 16.54 11.87
CA ASN A 136 -18.59 16.46 13.05
C ASN A 136 -18.28 15.21 13.90
N ALA A 137 -16.99 14.92 14.08
CA ALA A 137 -16.47 13.78 14.84
C ALA A 137 -16.53 14.02 16.35
#